data_AF-A0A3S4ZDA5-F1
#
_entry.id   AF-A0A3S4ZDA5-F1
#
_cell.length_a   1.000
_cell.length_b   1.000
_cell.length_c   1.000
_cell.angle_alpha   90.00
_cell.angle_beta   90.00
_cell.angle_gamma   90.00
#
_symmetry.space_group_name_H-M   'P 1'
#
loop_
_entity.id
_entity.type
_entity.pdbx_description
1 polymer ?
#
loop_
_entity_poly.entity_id
_entity_poly.type
_entity_poly.pdbx_seq_one_letter_code
_entity_poly.pdbx_strand_id
1 'polypeptide(L)'
;MQRDPRCELVHELSGQLAVERGQFDAALQHFDAAIRQSKTLTDLAHLMSLRDGVIAQMTACQRYGISIHDMLQSLQQDEKQAMILAAAAAAAAAGGGGGIGV
;
A
#
# COMPACT_ATOMS: atom_id res chain seq x y z
N MET A 1 -1.06 -23.90 -7.97
CA MET A 1 -2.30 -23.15 -8.27
C MET A 1 -2.15 -22.48 -9.62
N GLN A 2 -2.99 -22.83 -10.59
CA GLN A 2 -2.94 -22.25 -11.93
C GLN A 2 -3.69 -20.92 -11.92
N ARG A 3 -3.00 -19.82 -12.23
CA ARG A 3 -3.65 -18.50 -12.38
C ARG A 3 -4.45 -18.51 -13.68
N ASP A 4 -5.76 -18.23 -13.63
CA ASP A 4 -6.49 -17.87 -14.84
C ASP A 4 -5.98 -16.50 -15.30
N PRO A 5 -5.34 -16.39 -16.49
CA PRO A 5 -4.82 -15.13 -16.99
C PRO A 5 -5.91 -14.08 -17.26
N ARG A 6 -7.20 -14.48 -17.26
CA ARG A 6 -8.37 -13.62 -17.45
C ARG A 6 -9.05 -13.20 -16.14
N CYS A 7 -8.44 -13.50 -14.99
CA CYS A 7 -8.97 -13.07 -13.71
C CYS A 7 -8.48 -11.64 -13.39
N GLU A 8 -9.41 -10.68 -13.48
CA GLU A 8 -9.22 -9.28 -13.09
C GLU A 8 -8.59 -9.15 -11.69
N LEU A 9 -9.16 -9.85 -10.70
CA LEU A 9 -8.68 -9.81 -9.31
C LEU A 9 -7.23 -10.25 -9.16
N VAL A 10 -6.77 -11.22 -9.97
CA VAL A 10 -5.37 -11.66 -9.92
C VAL A 10 -4.42 -10.56 -10.39
N HIS A 11 -4.82 -9.80 -11.41
CA HIS A 11 -4.04 -8.67 -11.90
C HIS A 11 -4.08 -7.51 -10.90
N GLU A 12 -5.24 -7.18 -10.34
CA GLU A 12 -5.36 -6.15 -9.30
C GLU A 12 -4.44 -6.43 -8.10
N LEU A 13 -4.56 -7.63 -7.50
CA LEU A 13 -3.74 -8.02 -6.34
C LEU A 13 -2.25 -8.09 -6.68
N SER A 14 -1.90 -8.52 -7.90
CA SER A 14 -0.49 -8.50 -8.34
C SER A 14 0.03 -7.06 -8.49
N GLY A 15 -0.81 -6.13 -8.97
CA GLY A 15 -0.48 -4.71 -9.06
C GLY A 15 -0.26 -4.09 -7.69
N GLN A 16 -1.15 -4.32 -6.73
CA GLN A 16 -1.01 -3.86 -5.35
C GLN A 16 0.27 -4.40 -4.71
N LEU A 17 0.55 -5.70 -4.85
CA LEU A 17 1.78 -6.30 -4.31
C LEU A 17 3.05 -5.72 -4.96
N ALA A 18 2.99 -5.34 -6.24
CA ALA A 18 4.08 -4.65 -6.92
C ALA A 18 4.28 -3.23 -6.37
N VAL A 19 3.20 -2.49 -6.06
CA VAL A 19 3.27 -1.17 -5.39
C VAL A 19 3.96 -1.29 -4.04
N GLU A 20 3.56 -2.25 -3.19
CA GLU A 20 4.17 -2.47 -1.88
C GLU A 20 5.66 -2.83 -1.95
N ARG A 21 6.13 -3.29 -3.11
CA ARG A 21 7.54 -3.63 -3.38
C ARG A 21 8.31 -2.51 -4.09
N GLY A 22 7.67 -1.37 -4.36
CA GLY A 22 8.25 -0.28 -5.16
C GLY A 22 8.43 -0.59 -6.64
N GLN A 23 7.80 -1.66 -7.14
CA GLN A 23 7.88 -2.11 -8.52
C GLN A 23 6.80 -1.42 -9.36
N PHE A 24 6.85 -0.09 -9.46
CA PHE A 24 5.76 0.71 -10.00
C PHE A 24 5.50 0.46 -11.50
N ASP A 25 6.53 0.19 -12.30
CA ASP A 25 6.34 -0.19 -13.71
C ASP A 25 5.55 -1.50 -13.85
N ALA A 26 5.86 -2.50 -13.02
CA ALA A 26 5.14 -3.77 -12.99
C ALA A 26 3.70 -3.58 -12.49
N ALA A 27 3.50 -2.70 -11.50
CA ALA A 27 2.17 -2.35 -11.00
C ALA A 27 1.28 -1.76 -12.10
N LEU A 28 1.80 -0.83 -12.90
CA LEU A 28 1.07 -0.24 -14.03
C LEU A 28 0.67 -1.31 -15.06
N GLN A 29 1.58 -2.22 -15.42
CA GLN A 29 1.28 -3.31 -16.35
C GLN A 29 0.14 -4.21 -15.85
N HIS A 30 0.13 -4.51 -14.55
CA HIS A 30 -0.92 -5.30 -13.92
C HIS A 30 -2.25 -4.54 -13.87
N PHE A 31 -2.27 -3.27 -13.48
CA PHE A 31 -3.51 -2.49 -13.47
C PHE A 31 -4.08 -2.30 -14.87
N ASP A 32 -3.25 -2.07 -15.90
CA ASP A 32 -3.72 -2.01 -17.28
C ASP A 32 -4.30 -3.36 -17.76
N ALA A 33 -3.74 -4.48 -17.30
CA ALA A 33 -4.31 -5.81 -17.57
C ALA A 33 -5.65 -6.03 -16.87
N ALA A 34 -5.78 -5.59 -15.61
CA ALA A 34 -7.03 -5.65 -14.86
C ALA A 34 -8.12 -4.79 -15.53
N ILE A 35 -7.78 -3.56 -15.94
CA ILE A 35 -8.69 -2.62 -16.62
C ILE A 35 -9.29 -3.25 -17.89
N ARG A 36 -8.46 -3.96 -18.69
CA ARG A 36 -8.93 -4.65 -19.91
C ARG A 36 -9.88 -5.83 -19.62
N GLN A 37 -9.86 -6.37 -18.40
CA GLN A 37 -10.65 -7.52 -17.99
C GLN A 37 -11.87 -7.13 -17.15
N SER A 38 -11.99 -5.84 -16.81
CA SER A 38 -13.03 -5.33 -15.94
C SER A 38 -14.42 -5.50 -16.56
N LYS A 39 -15.36 -5.96 -15.74
CA LYS A 39 -16.72 -6.29 -16.18
C LYS A 39 -17.77 -5.27 -15.74
N THR A 40 -17.43 -4.41 -14.79
CA THR A 40 -18.35 -3.40 -14.25
C THR A 40 -17.71 -2.02 -14.30
N LEU A 41 -18.54 -0.98 -14.39
CA LEU A 41 -18.06 0.40 -14.35
C LEU A 41 -17.43 0.76 -13.00
N THR A 42 -17.94 0.16 -11.92
CA THR A 42 -17.42 0.35 -10.57
C THR A 42 -15.99 -0.17 -10.47
N ASP A 43 -15.76 -1.40 -10.91
CA ASP A 43 -14.43 -2.03 -10.85
C ASP A 43 -13.46 -1.30 -11.79
N LEU A 44 -13.91 -0.91 -12.98
CA LEU A 44 -13.12 -0.11 -13.91
C LEU A 44 -12.67 1.22 -13.29
N ALA A 45 -13.58 1.95 -12.66
CA ALA A 45 -13.27 3.23 -12.01
C ALA A 45 -12.29 3.05 -10.85
N HIS A 46 -12.46 1.99 -10.06
CA HIS A 46 -11.54 1.62 -8.98
C HIS A 46 -10.13 1.33 -9.52
N LEU A 47 -10.02 0.49 -10.56
CA LEU A 47 -8.74 0.13 -11.17
C LEU A 47 -8.03 1.32 -11.83
N MET A 48 -8.78 2.20 -12.50
CA MET A 48 -8.23 3.46 -13.03
C MET A 48 -7.68 4.34 -11.91
N SER A 49 -8.40 4.44 -10.79
CA SER A 49 -7.96 5.21 -9.63
C SER A 49 -6.65 4.67 -9.04
N LEU A 50 -6.51 3.34 -8.95
CA LEU A 50 -5.27 2.69 -8.50
C LEU A 50 -4.10 3.01 -9.43
N ARG A 51 -4.31 2.88 -10.75
CA ARG A 51 -3.27 3.19 -11.74
C ARG A 51 -2.84 4.66 -11.69
N ASP A 52 -3.80 5.57 -11.64
CA ASP A 52 -3.53 7.01 -11.61
C ASP A 52 -2.82 7.41 -10.31
N GLY A 53 -3.12 6.74 -9.19
CA GLY A 53 -2.37 6.85 -7.94
C GLY A 53 -0.89 6.50 -8.09
N VAL A 54 -0.58 5.38 -8.75
CA VAL A 54 0.82 5.00 -9.03
C VAL A 54 1.51 6.03 -9.93
N ILE A 55 0.84 6.49 -10.99
CA ILE A 55 1.38 7.53 -11.89
C ILE A 55 1.68 8.82 -11.11
N ALA A 56 0.78 9.23 -10.22
CA ALA A 56 0.98 10.42 -9.40
C ALA A 56 2.20 10.27 -8.47
N GLN A 57 2.33 9.12 -7.79
CA GLN A 57 3.49 8.82 -6.95
C GLN A 57 4.80 8.82 -7.75
N MET A 58 4.83 8.15 -8.92
CA MET A 58 5.99 8.17 -9.82
C MET A 58 6.36 9.59 -10.24
N THR A 59 5.36 10.38 -10.66
CA THR A 59 5.55 11.76 -11.12
C THR A 59 6.10 12.63 -10.00
N ALA A 60 5.60 12.49 -8.77
CA ALA A 60 6.11 13.21 -7.61
C ALA A 60 7.56 12.81 -7.30
N CYS A 61 7.87 11.51 -7.25
CA CYS A 61 9.23 11.00 -7.06
C CYS A 61 10.20 11.57 -8.10
N GLN A 62 9.83 11.52 -9.39
CA GLN A 62 10.63 12.08 -10.48
C GLN A 62 10.82 13.60 -10.34
N ARG A 63 9.75 14.33 -10.03
CA ARG A 63 9.77 15.79 -9.92
C ARG A 63 10.64 16.29 -8.77
N TYR A 64 10.65 15.59 -7.65
CA TYR A 64 11.40 15.97 -6.46
C TYR A 64 12.75 15.26 -6.33
N GLY A 65 13.11 14.39 -7.27
CA GLY A 65 14.35 13.61 -7.22
C GLY A 65 14.38 12.61 -6.06
N ILE A 66 13.21 12.15 -5.60
CA ILE A 66 13.06 11.19 -4.51
C ILE A 66 12.99 9.79 -5.10
N SER A 67 13.79 8.87 -4.59
CA SER A 67 13.69 7.45 -4.93
C SER A 67 12.36 6.89 -4.43
N ILE A 68 11.65 6.12 -5.27
CA ILE A 68 10.41 5.43 -4.88
C ILE A 68 10.66 4.54 -3.66
N HIS A 69 11.81 3.86 -3.62
CA HIS A 69 12.18 3.02 -2.50
C HIS A 69 12.35 3.83 -1.21
N ASP A 70 12.98 4.99 -1.28
CA ASP A 70 13.21 5.84 -0.09
C ASP A 70 11.88 6.42 0.41
N MET A 71 11.00 6.82 -0.52
CA MET A 71 9.63 7.24 -0.20
C MET A 71 8.86 6.12 0.51
N LEU A 72 8.86 4.89 -0.03
CA LEU A 72 8.20 3.75 0.61
C LEU A 72 8.80 3.42 1.97
N GLN A 73 10.13 3.47 2.11
CA GLN A 73 10.79 3.24 3.38
C GLN A 73 10.39 4.28 4.43
N SER A 74 10.29 5.56 4.05
CA SER A 74 9.84 6.60 4.98
C SER A 74 8.40 6.36 5.45
N LEU A 75 7.49 5.96 4.56
CA LEU A 75 6.11 5.66 4.92
C LEU A 75 6.03 4.46 5.89
N GLN A 76 6.79 3.40 5.61
CA GLN A 76 6.86 2.24 6.51
C GLN A 76 7.47 2.57 7.86
N GLN A 77 8.45 3.47 7.91
CA GLN A 77 9.04 3.94 9.15
C GLN A 77 8.03 4.74 9.97
N ASP A 78 7.27 5.64 9.34
CA ASP A 78 6.24 6.43 10.00
C ASP A 78 5.16 5.53 10.62
N GLU A 79 4.69 4.52 9.88
CA GLU A 79 3.73 3.52 10.38
C GLU A 79 4.29 2.71 11.56
N LYS A 80 5.53 2.23 11.43
CA LYS A 80 6.21 1.48 12.49
C LYS A 80 6.40 2.34 13.74
N GLN A 81 6.77 3.60 13.58
CA GLN A 81 7.00 4.53 14.68
C GLN A 81 5.70 4.84 15.43
N ALA A 82 4.59 5.01 14.70
CA ALA A 82 3.26 5.13 15.29
C ALA A 82 2.86 3.87 16.09
N MET A 83 3.12 2.67 15.57
CA MET A 83 2.88 1.42 16.31
C MET A 83 3.70 1.32 17.59
N ILE A 84 4.99 1.67 17.54
CA ILE A 84 5.87 1.63 18.73
C ILE A 84 5.36 2.58 19.80
N LEU A 85 4.94 3.79 19.41
CA LEU A 85 4.40 4.77 20.35
C LEU A 85 3.09 4.27 21.00
N ALA A 86 2.19 3.67 20.21
CA ALA A 86 0.95 3.09 20.72
C ALA A 86 1.22 1.92 21.69
N ALA A 87 2.16 1.04 21.36
CA ALA A 87 2.55 -0.06 22.23
C ALA A 87 3.17 0.42 23.55
N ALA A 88 4.03 1.46 23.50
CA ALA A 88 4.61 2.07 24.69
C ALA A 88 3.54 2.71 25.59
N ALA A 89 2.56 3.43 25.00
CA ALA A 89 1.44 4.00 25.75
C ALA A 89 0.57 2.93 26.42
N ALA A 90 0.28 1.83 25.72
CA ALA A 90 -0.47 0.70 26.28
C ALA A 90 0.26 0.03 27.45
N ALA A 91 1.58 -0.17 27.33
CA ALA A 91 2.41 -0.73 28.41
C ALA A 91 2.42 0.19 29.65
N ALA A 92 2.51 1.51 29.47
CA ALA A 92 2.45 2.47 30.56
C ALA A 92 1.08 2.45 31.28
N ALA A 93 -0.02 2.31 30.54
CA ALA A 93 -1.36 2.20 31.13
C ALA A 93 -1.56 0.89 31.93
N ALA A 94 -0.98 -0.23 31.49
CA ALA A 94 -1.05 -1.50 32.19
C ALA A 94 -0.18 -1.55 33.47
N GLY A 95 0.89 -0.76 33.53
CA GLY A 95 1.79 -0.68 34.69
C GLY A 95 1.29 0.18 35.87
N GLY A 96 0.18 0.91 35.72
CA GLY A 96 -0.31 1.86 36.73
C GLY A 96 -1.22 1.29 37.83
N GLY A 97 -1.49 -0.02 37.85
CA GLY A 97 -2.46 -0.64 38.77
C GLY A 97 -1.92 -1.19 40.10
N GLY A 98 -0.71 -0.83 40.52
CA GLY A 98 -0.06 -1.37 41.72
C GLY A 98 0.15 -0.34 42.83
N GLY A 99 -0.78 -0.26 43.80
CA GLY A 99 -0.71 0.56 45.02
C GLY A 99 -1.77 1.67 45.00
N ILE A 100 -2.58 1.91 46.04
CA ILE A 100 -2.27 2.05 47.47
C ILE A 100 -3.55 1.80 48.31
N GLY A 101 -3.39 1.20 49.50
CA GLY A 101 -4.25 1.38 50.70
C GLY A 101 -5.42 0.39 50.82
N VAL A 102 -5.59 -0.40 51.89
CA VAL A 102 -5.31 -0.19 53.33
C VAL A 102 -4.93 -1.53 53.97
#